data_AF-A0A4Y2QNC4-F1
#
_entry.id   AF-A0A4Y2QNC4-F1
#
_cell.length_a   1.000
_cell.length_b   1.000
_cell.length_c   1.000
_cell.angle_alpha   90.00
_cell.angle_beta   90.00
_cell.angle_gamma   90.00
#
_symmetry.space_group_name_H-M   'P 1'
#
loop_
_entity.id
_entity.type
_entity.pdbx_description
1 polymer ?
#
loop_
_entity_poly.entity_id
_entity_poly.type
_entity_poly.pdbx_seq_one_letter_code
_entity_poly.pdbx_strand_id
1 'polypeptide(L)'
;MIISAFLSCLAILLVKVGIAAPSTEEVVDVVNITPKVRSYSLSIVNSTSEEETGVELLSRVVRSNFCQIPRDYGDSEIVCQCFPSCTICTQTCVYGHCFKSGGNSKKYECRDGQWTPSQPFEKCYPYLDMTVTLMPGGKMRCWCNFMDHGPICEIECCHYEDKSAVAKAIYRYSGPGQWTPQLPFCCRCGSDIALVAVPGSFSGYNQVK
;
A
#
# COMPACT_ATOMS: atom_id res chain seq x y z
N MET A 1 67.76 -43.57 48.50
CA MET A 1 66.61 -43.58 49.42
C MET A 1 65.80 -42.32 49.17
N ILE A 2 64.51 -42.53 48.92
CA ILE A 2 63.53 -41.60 48.32
C ILE A 2 62.69 -40.96 49.43
N ILE A 3 62.64 -39.64 49.53
CA ILE A 3 61.62 -38.80 50.22
C ILE A 3 61.73 -37.42 49.54
N SER A 4 60.91 -36.97 48.58
CA SER A 4 59.47 -36.65 48.57
C SER A 4 59.01 -35.71 49.69
N ALA A 5 58.80 -34.42 49.39
CA ALA A 5 57.51 -33.76 49.66
C ALA A 5 57.49 -32.26 49.31
N PHE A 6 56.62 -31.93 48.35
CA PHE A 6 55.67 -30.82 48.33
C PHE A 6 56.10 -29.42 48.81
N LEU A 7 56.03 -28.43 47.90
CA LEU A 7 55.35 -27.17 48.22
C LEU A 7 54.87 -26.43 46.96
N SER A 8 53.54 -26.36 46.85
CA SER A 8 52.74 -25.20 46.40
C SER A 8 52.82 -24.74 44.93
N CYS A 9 52.07 -25.42 44.05
CA CYS A 9 51.48 -24.80 42.87
C CYS A 9 50.31 -23.89 43.29
N LEU A 10 50.52 -22.58 43.25
CA LEU A 10 49.49 -21.56 43.36
C LEU A 10 48.80 -21.41 42.00
N ALA A 11 47.71 -22.13 41.78
CA ALA A 11 46.88 -21.98 40.58
C ALA A 11 45.98 -20.74 40.73
N ILE A 12 46.35 -19.66 40.04
CA ILE A 12 45.54 -18.44 39.93
C ILE A 12 44.40 -18.74 38.95
N LEU A 13 43.19 -18.89 39.50
CA LEU A 13 41.95 -19.01 38.76
C LEU A 13 41.57 -17.62 38.19
N LEU A 14 41.92 -17.35 36.93
CA LEU A 14 41.41 -16.20 36.18
C LEU A 14 39.98 -16.51 35.72
N VAL A 15 38.99 -16.11 36.53
CA VAL A 15 37.58 -16.11 36.15
C VAL A 15 37.38 -15.04 35.07
N LYS A 16 37.30 -15.46 33.80
CA LYS A 16 36.78 -14.62 32.71
C LYS A 16 35.28 -14.41 32.93
N VAL A 17 34.93 -13.30 33.58
CA VAL A 17 33.54 -12.80 33.57
C VAL A 17 33.30 -12.19 32.18
N GLY A 18 32.77 -13.01 31.28
CA GLY A 18 32.23 -12.55 30.00
C GLY A 18 30.92 -11.82 30.28
N ILE A 19 30.98 -10.49 30.36
CA ILE A 19 29.80 -9.63 30.36
C ILE A 19 29.26 -9.67 28.93
N ALA A 20 28.31 -10.56 28.68
CA ALA A 20 27.53 -10.56 27.45
C ALA A 20 26.70 -9.27 27.44
N ALA A 21 27.05 -8.34 26.55
CA ALA A 21 26.24 -7.16 26.30
C ALA A 21 24.85 -7.61 25.81
N PRO A 22 23.76 -7.08 26.38
CA PRO A 22 22.42 -7.39 25.89
C PRO A 22 22.29 -6.84 24.47
N SER A 23 22.25 -7.73 23.48
CA SER A 23 21.84 -7.38 22.13
C SER A 23 20.36 -7.06 22.16
N THR A 24 20.03 -5.77 22.23
CA THR A 24 18.69 -5.26 21.92
C THR A 24 18.44 -5.52 20.45
N GLU A 25 17.74 -6.62 20.13
CA GLU A 25 17.08 -6.79 18.85
C GLU A 25 16.07 -5.65 18.70
N GLU A 26 16.43 -4.62 17.95
CA GLU A 26 15.46 -3.62 17.49
C GLU A 26 14.49 -4.32 16.55
N VAL A 27 13.28 -4.59 17.07
CA VAL A 27 12.14 -5.02 16.27
C VAL A 27 11.82 -3.88 15.31
N VAL A 28 12.20 -4.04 14.05
CA VAL A 28 11.81 -3.12 12.97
C VAL A 28 10.32 -3.32 12.74
N ASP A 29 9.50 -2.47 13.34
CA ASP A 29 8.06 -2.45 13.12
C ASP A 29 7.78 -2.10 11.66
N VAL A 30 7.53 -3.12 10.84
CA VAL A 30 6.97 -2.95 9.50
C VAL A 30 5.52 -2.51 9.69
N VAL A 31 5.31 -1.19 9.71
CA VAL A 31 3.97 -0.60 9.79
C VAL A 31 3.26 -0.89 8.47
N ASN A 32 2.50 -1.98 8.44
CA ASN A 32 1.65 -2.34 7.32
C ASN A 32 0.42 -1.42 7.34
N ILE A 33 0.56 -0.22 6.76
CA ILE A 33 -0.54 0.74 6.65
C ILE A 33 -1.57 0.11 5.70
N THR A 34 -2.65 -0.43 6.26
CA THR A 34 -3.82 -0.88 5.50
C THR A 34 -4.72 0.33 5.26
N PRO A 35 -4.79 0.88 4.04
CA PRO A 35 -5.62 2.04 3.76
C PRO A 35 -7.11 1.65 3.82
N LYS A 36 -7.87 2.50 4.51
CA LYS A 36 -9.32 2.36 4.71
C LYS A 36 -10.04 3.39 3.85
N VAL A 37 -9.92 3.29 2.53
CA VAL A 37 -10.72 4.12 1.62
C VAL A 37 -11.78 3.22 0.99
N ARG A 38 -12.96 3.23 1.60
CA ARG A 38 -14.19 2.65 1.04
C ARG A 38 -15.01 3.79 0.49
N SER A 39 -14.91 4.01 -0.81
CA SER A 39 -15.74 4.93 -1.56
C SER A 39 -16.55 4.08 -2.54
N TYR A 40 -17.79 3.76 -2.19
CA TYR A 40 -18.79 3.40 -3.19
C TYR A 40 -19.70 4.60 -3.33
N SER A 41 -19.64 5.26 -4.48
CA SER A 41 -20.65 6.25 -4.84
C SER A 41 -21.68 5.55 -5.72
N LEU A 42 -22.88 5.36 -5.16
CA LEU A 42 -24.03 4.87 -5.91
C LEU A 42 -24.80 6.10 -6.39
N SER A 43 -24.84 6.33 -7.69
CA SER A 43 -25.70 7.36 -8.28
C SER A 43 -26.85 6.67 -9.01
N ILE A 44 -28.09 6.94 -8.58
CA ILE A 44 -29.30 6.48 -9.24
C ILE A 44 -29.72 7.58 -10.20
N VAL A 45 -29.61 7.34 -11.50
CA VAL A 45 -30.06 8.27 -12.54
C VAL A 45 -31.48 7.86 -12.91
N ASN A 46 -32.49 8.44 -12.24
CA ASN A 46 -33.88 8.22 -12.61
C ASN A 46 -34.29 9.27 -13.65
N SER A 47 -34.55 8.84 -14.88
CA SER A 47 -34.92 9.71 -16.01
C SER A 47 -36.44 9.84 -16.23
N THR A 48 -37.26 9.56 -15.22
CA THR A 48 -38.72 9.65 -15.30
C THR A 48 -39.27 10.59 -14.24
N SER A 49 -39.86 11.69 -14.69
CA SER A 49 -40.42 12.80 -13.90
C SER A 49 -41.81 12.47 -13.32
N GLU A 50 -41.91 11.44 -12.50
CA GLU A 50 -43.13 11.18 -11.73
C GLU A 50 -42.76 10.91 -10.27
N GLU A 51 -43.43 11.65 -9.39
CA GLU A 51 -43.17 11.83 -7.97
C GLU A 51 -43.62 10.60 -7.16
N GLU A 52 -43.18 9.40 -7.55
CA GLU A 52 -43.34 8.21 -6.74
C GLU A 52 -42.29 8.22 -5.61
N THR A 53 -42.77 8.05 -4.38
CA THR A 53 -41.99 8.01 -3.14
C THR A 53 -40.76 7.10 -3.26
N GLY A 54 -39.57 7.71 -3.42
CA GLY A 54 -38.31 7.03 -3.77
C GLY A 54 -37.83 5.92 -2.82
N VAL A 55 -38.51 5.69 -1.70
CA VAL A 55 -38.20 4.65 -0.72
C VAL A 55 -38.67 3.25 -1.18
N GLU A 56 -39.75 3.17 -1.97
CA GLU A 56 -40.28 1.88 -2.46
C GLU A 56 -39.53 1.35 -3.70
N LEU A 57 -39.04 2.26 -4.56
CA LEU A 57 -38.18 1.89 -5.69
C LEU A 57 -36.83 1.33 -5.25
N LEU A 58 -36.23 1.94 -4.21
CA LEU A 58 -34.99 1.45 -3.58
C LEU A 58 -35.12 0.01 -3.06
N SER A 59 -36.28 -0.37 -2.52
CA SER A 59 -36.50 -1.70 -1.95
C SER A 59 -36.82 -2.79 -2.99
N ARG A 60 -37.37 -2.43 -4.16
CA ARG A 60 -37.51 -3.35 -5.31
C ARG A 60 -36.21 -3.54 -6.08
N VAL A 61 -35.43 -2.48 -6.27
CA VAL A 61 -34.07 -2.54 -6.85
C VAL A 61 -33.11 -3.36 -5.97
N VAL A 62 -33.35 -3.52 -4.68
CA VAL A 62 -32.45 -4.31 -3.82
C VAL A 62 -32.72 -5.82 -3.85
N ARG A 63 -33.85 -6.30 -4.41
CA ARG A 63 -34.33 -7.68 -4.18
C ARG A 63 -34.34 -8.63 -5.38
N SER A 64 -33.96 -8.21 -6.58
CA SER A 64 -34.01 -9.12 -7.74
C SER A 64 -32.84 -8.91 -8.69
N ASN A 65 -31.96 -9.92 -8.80
CA ASN A 65 -31.01 -10.09 -9.90
C ASN A 65 -29.87 -9.06 -10.03
N PHE A 66 -29.43 -8.45 -8.93
CA PHE A 66 -28.26 -7.57 -8.97
C PHE A 66 -26.98 -8.38 -8.84
N CYS A 67 -26.10 -8.25 -9.83
CA CYS A 67 -24.79 -8.87 -9.77
C CYS A 67 -24.06 -8.38 -8.52
N GLN A 68 -23.36 -9.30 -7.86
CA GLN A 68 -22.61 -8.95 -6.66
C GLN A 68 -21.40 -8.09 -7.05
N ILE A 69 -21.32 -6.90 -6.44
CA ILE A 69 -20.13 -6.04 -6.49
C ILE A 69 -19.21 -6.52 -5.35
N PRO A 70 -17.96 -6.92 -5.64
CA PRO A 70 -17.07 -7.39 -4.60
C PRO A 70 -16.71 -6.23 -3.66
N ARG A 71 -16.54 -6.55 -2.37
CA ARG A 71 -16.40 -5.55 -1.31
C ARG A 71 -14.95 -5.09 -1.08
N ASP A 72 -13.98 -5.84 -1.58
CA ASP A 72 -12.58 -5.72 -1.18
C ASP A 72 -11.66 -5.57 -2.40
N TYR A 73 -11.46 -4.32 -2.83
CA TYR A 73 -10.36 -3.94 -3.72
C TYR A 73 -9.65 -2.71 -3.15
N GLY A 74 -8.70 -2.93 -2.24
CA GLY A 74 -7.96 -1.83 -1.61
C GLY A 74 -7.18 -0.96 -2.60
N ASP A 75 -6.77 -1.55 -3.74
CA ASP A 75 -5.93 -0.91 -4.75
C ASP A 75 -6.72 -0.41 -5.97
N SER A 76 -8.04 -0.26 -5.85
CA SER A 76 -8.88 0.33 -6.90
C SER A 76 -10.13 0.98 -6.35
N GLU A 77 -10.65 1.98 -7.06
CA GLU A 77 -11.98 2.52 -6.83
C GLU A 77 -12.98 1.87 -7.80
N ILE A 78 -14.18 1.53 -7.30
CA ILE A 78 -15.29 1.03 -8.12
C ILE A 78 -16.45 2.02 -7.98
N VAL A 79 -16.81 2.65 -9.09
CA VAL A 79 -17.95 3.56 -9.19
C VAL A 79 -19.04 2.91 -10.03
N CYS A 80 -20.26 2.83 -9.50
CA CYS A 80 -21.38 2.17 -10.19
C CYS A 80 -22.57 3.10 -10.39
N GLN A 81 -23.16 3.02 -11.58
CA GLN A 81 -24.42 3.63 -11.97
C GLN A 81 -25.46 2.52 -12.15
N CYS A 82 -26.54 2.59 -11.39
CA CYS A 82 -27.62 1.60 -11.43
C CYS A 82 -28.79 2.14 -12.24
N PHE A 83 -29.20 1.37 -13.25
CA PHE A 83 -30.37 1.62 -14.10
C PHE A 83 -31.42 0.52 -13.87
N PRO A 84 -32.69 0.73 -14.26
CA PRO A 84 -33.72 -0.30 -14.11
C PRO A 84 -33.41 -1.63 -14.81
N SER A 85 -32.68 -1.58 -15.94
CA SER A 85 -32.38 -2.77 -16.77
C SER A 85 -30.94 -3.28 -16.66
N CYS A 86 -30.02 -2.50 -16.09
CA CYS A 86 -28.62 -2.89 -15.95
C CYS A 86 -27.89 -2.07 -14.88
N THR A 87 -26.71 -2.54 -14.46
CA THR A 87 -25.78 -1.76 -13.62
C THR A 87 -24.46 -1.62 -14.34
N ILE A 88 -23.96 -0.40 -14.49
CA ILE A 88 -22.68 -0.11 -15.13
C ILE A 88 -21.68 0.30 -14.05
N CYS A 89 -20.58 -0.42 -13.93
CA CYS A 89 -19.51 -0.10 -13.00
C CYS A 89 -18.23 0.22 -13.76
N THR A 90 -17.49 1.21 -13.28
CA THR A 90 -16.12 1.51 -13.72
C THR A 90 -15.18 1.23 -12.56
N GLN A 91 -14.25 0.31 -12.76
CA GLN A 91 -13.15 0.07 -11.85
C GLN A 91 -11.93 0.83 -12.34
N THR A 92 -11.30 1.60 -11.47
CA THR A 92 -10.06 2.31 -11.76
C THR A 92 -9.01 1.96 -10.72
N CYS A 93 -7.83 1.52 -11.14
CA CYS A 93 -6.71 1.23 -10.24
C CYS A 93 -6.17 2.54 -9.64
N VAL A 94 -5.71 2.47 -8.39
CA VAL A 94 -4.99 3.59 -7.75
C VAL A 94 -3.74 3.97 -8.55
N TYR A 95 -3.24 5.18 -8.36
CA TYR A 95 -2.04 5.65 -9.03
C TYR A 95 -0.88 4.67 -8.81
N GLY A 96 -0.12 4.37 -9.88
CA GLY A 96 0.97 3.38 -9.85
C GLY A 96 0.55 1.91 -9.90
N HIS A 97 -0.75 1.62 -10.03
CA HIS A 97 -1.27 0.27 -10.23
C HIS A 97 -2.01 0.10 -11.57
N CYS A 98 -2.01 -1.11 -12.10
CA CYS A 98 -2.67 -1.45 -13.36
C CYS A 98 -3.27 -2.87 -13.33
N PHE A 99 -4.13 -3.16 -14.29
CA PHE A 99 -4.63 -4.52 -14.52
C PHE A 99 -3.55 -5.39 -15.17
N LYS A 100 -3.61 -6.72 -14.96
CA LYS A 100 -2.73 -7.67 -15.66
C LYS A 100 -3.02 -7.68 -17.16
N SER A 101 -4.28 -7.45 -17.54
CA SER A 101 -4.66 -7.28 -18.95
C SER A 101 -4.15 -5.97 -19.56
N GLY A 102 -3.57 -5.07 -18.77
CA GLY A 102 -3.20 -3.72 -19.15
C GLY A 102 -4.30 -2.68 -18.89
N GLY A 103 -3.90 -1.41 -18.94
CA GLY A 103 -4.74 -0.26 -18.58
C GLY A 103 -4.88 -0.06 -17.07
N ASN A 104 -5.49 1.06 -16.70
CA ASN A 104 -5.78 1.43 -15.31
C ASN A 104 -7.28 1.66 -15.05
N SER A 105 -8.14 1.56 -16.07
CA SER A 105 -9.58 1.68 -15.92
C SER A 105 -10.31 0.67 -16.81
N LYS A 106 -11.38 0.07 -16.28
CA LYS A 106 -12.16 -0.97 -16.96
C LYS A 106 -13.63 -0.84 -16.62
N LYS A 107 -14.47 -0.98 -17.65
CA LYS A 107 -15.93 -0.90 -17.55
C LYS A 107 -16.52 -2.30 -17.47
N TYR A 108 -17.51 -2.45 -16.60
CA TYR A 108 -18.29 -3.66 -16.37
C TYR A 108 -19.77 -3.33 -16.49
N GLU A 109 -20.54 -4.21 -17.13
CA GLU A 109 -22.00 -4.11 -17.21
C GLU A 109 -22.64 -5.37 -16.61
N CYS A 110 -23.53 -5.19 -15.65
CA CYS A 110 -24.38 -6.23 -15.11
C CYS A 110 -25.75 -6.16 -15.77
N ARG A 111 -26.20 -7.24 -16.39
CA ARG A 111 -27.55 -7.38 -16.93
C ARG A 111 -28.07 -8.77 -16.57
N ASP A 112 -29.32 -8.85 -16.12
CA ASP A 112 -29.97 -10.10 -15.74
C ASP A 112 -29.14 -10.97 -14.76
N GLY A 113 -28.46 -10.31 -13.81
CA GLY A 113 -27.62 -10.98 -12.82
C GLY A 113 -26.26 -11.48 -13.35
N GLN A 114 -25.88 -11.15 -14.58
CA GLN A 114 -24.61 -11.54 -15.19
C GLN A 114 -23.73 -10.33 -15.52
N TRP A 115 -22.45 -10.41 -15.13
CA TRP A 115 -21.44 -9.42 -15.48
C TRP A 115 -20.91 -9.63 -16.91
N THR A 116 -20.66 -8.53 -17.60
CA THR A 116 -19.95 -8.43 -18.86
C THR A 116 -18.73 -7.51 -18.65
N PRO A 117 -17.49 -8.00 -18.83
CA PRO A 117 -17.13 -9.39 -19.15
C PRO A 117 -17.52 -10.37 -18.04
N SER A 118 -17.61 -11.67 -18.40
CA SER A 118 -18.03 -12.75 -17.51
C SER A 118 -17.17 -12.89 -16.25
N GLN A 119 -15.90 -12.49 -16.33
CA GLN A 119 -15.04 -12.35 -15.16
C GLN A 119 -15.27 -10.97 -14.53
N PRO A 120 -15.89 -10.91 -13.34
CA PRO A 120 -16.07 -9.65 -12.63
C PRO A 120 -14.72 -9.14 -12.12
N PHE A 121 -14.57 -7.81 -12.11
CA PHE A 121 -13.54 -6.99 -11.43
C PHE A 121 -12.14 -7.61 -11.28
N GLU A 122 -11.17 -6.98 -11.91
CA GLU A 122 -9.80 -7.49 -11.95
C GLU A 122 -8.97 -6.93 -10.79
N LYS A 123 -8.00 -7.70 -10.29
CA LYS A 123 -7.06 -7.19 -9.28
C LYS A 123 -6.08 -6.20 -9.93
N CYS A 124 -5.82 -5.10 -9.25
CA CYS A 124 -4.78 -4.15 -9.62
C CYS A 124 -3.42 -4.56 -9.04
N TYR A 125 -2.36 -4.39 -9.83
CA TYR A 125 -0.99 -4.76 -9.47
C TYR A 125 -0.06 -3.55 -9.63
N PRO A 126 0.92 -3.37 -8.74
CA PRO A 126 1.84 -2.24 -8.83
C PRO A 126 2.75 -2.38 -10.06
N TYR A 127 2.87 -1.30 -10.84
CA TYR A 127 3.86 -1.18 -11.92
C TYR A 127 4.88 -0.07 -11.64
N LEU A 128 4.67 0.70 -10.56
CA LEU A 128 5.57 1.71 -10.03
C LEU A 128 5.82 1.41 -8.55
N ASP A 129 7.09 1.33 -8.14
CA ASP A 129 7.43 1.33 -6.71
C ASP A 129 7.53 2.78 -6.21
N MET A 130 6.50 3.17 -5.47
CA MET A 130 6.38 4.50 -4.88
C MET A 130 6.42 4.43 -3.35
N THR A 131 6.91 3.33 -2.80
CA THR A 131 7.01 3.15 -1.36
C THR A 131 8.23 3.88 -0.81
N VAL A 132 8.24 4.11 0.50
CA VAL A 132 9.40 4.62 1.24
C VAL A 132 9.73 3.59 2.30
N THR A 133 10.98 3.18 2.36
CA THR A 133 11.50 2.36 3.46
C THR A 133 12.14 3.25 4.50
N LEU A 134 11.62 3.19 5.73
CA LEU A 134 12.19 3.88 6.89
C LEU A 134 13.42 3.12 7.40
N MET A 135 14.52 3.81 7.57
CA MET A 135 15.75 3.32 8.19
C MET A 135 15.73 3.61 9.71
N PRO A 136 16.62 2.98 10.51
CA PRO A 136 16.73 3.27 11.94
C PRO A 136 16.86 4.77 12.24
N GLY A 137 16.31 5.18 13.37
CA GLY A 137 16.31 6.59 13.80
C GLY A 137 15.28 7.47 13.10
N GLY A 138 14.30 6.91 12.38
CA GLY A 138 13.23 7.67 11.74
C GLY A 138 11.84 7.43 12.34
N LYS A 139 10.91 8.34 12.04
CA LYS A 139 9.46 8.15 12.17
C LYS A 139 8.79 8.55 10.87
N MET A 140 7.78 7.79 10.46
CA MET A 140 7.08 8.04 9.21
C MET A 140 5.59 7.73 9.30
N ARG A 141 4.79 8.53 8.62
CA ARG A 141 3.37 8.28 8.37
C ARG A 141 3.07 8.59 6.92
N CYS A 142 2.60 7.60 6.16
CA CYS A 142 2.21 7.80 4.76
C CYS A 142 0.70 7.71 4.55
N TRP A 143 0.23 8.52 3.61
CA TRP A 143 -1.09 8.45 3.02
C TRP A 143 -0.93 7.98 1.57
N CYS A 144 -1.69 6.96 1.17
CA CYS A 144 -1.57 6.25 -0.09
C CYS A 144 -2.94 6.12 -0.78
N ASN A 145 -2.98 5.43 -1.92
CA ASN A 145 -4.19 5.06 -2.65
C ASN A 145 -4.97 6.24 -3.23
N PHE A 146 -4.26 7.28 -3.64
CA PHE A 146 -4.83 8.37 -4.42
C PHE A 146 -5.00 7.95 -5.88
N MET A 147 -6.00 8.50 -6.54
CA MET A 147 -6.34 8.18 -7.93
C MET A 147 -5.57 9.06 -8.93
N ASP A 148 -5.24 10.27 -8.51
CA ASP A 148 -4.70 11.35 -9.34
C ASP A 148 -3.23 11.67 -9.06
N HIS A 149 -2.68 11.21 -7.92
CA HIS A 149 -1.30 11.46 -7.55
C HIS A 149 -0.67 10.29 -6.76
N GLY A 150 0.65 10.34 -6.58
CA GLY A 150 1.39 9.37 -5.77
C GLY A 150 1.21 9.57 -4.25
N PRO A 151 1.84 8.73 -3.42
CA PRO A 151 1.75 8.84 -1.97
C PRO A 151 2.34 10.14 -1.42
N ILE A 152 1.88 10.49 -0.22
CA ILE A 152 2.37 11.61 0.58
C ILE A 152 2.83 11.04 1.92
N CYS A 153 4.04 11.38 2.35
CA CYS A 153 4.60 10.91 3.61
C CYS A 153 5.02 12.07 4.51
N GLU A 154 4.63 12.02 5.78
CA GLU A 154 5.20 12.83 6.86
C GLU A 154 6.38 12.07 7.46
N ILE A 155 7.58 12.64 7.40
CA ILE A 155 8.83 11.97 7.82
C ILE A 155 9.58 12.89 8.79
N GLU A 156 10.11 12.30 9.85
CA GLU A 156 10.95 12.92 10.87
C GLU A 156 12.16 12.01 11.13
N CYS A 157 13.38 12.56 11.16
CA CYS A 157 14.59 11.79 11.49
C CYS A 157 15.19 12.29 12.81
N CYS A 158 15.41 11.38 13.75
CA CYS A 158 16.22 11.61 14.94
C CYS A 158 17.70 11.74 14.55
N HIS A 159 18.52 12.21 15.49
CA HIS A 159 19.97 12.13 15.35
C HIS A 159 20.43 10.67 15.27
N TYR A 160 21.25 10.34 14.28
CA TYR A 160 21.78 8.99 14.07
C TYR A 160 23.19 9.07 13.49
N GLU A 161 24.15 8.44 14.17
CA GLU A 161 25.59 8.51 13.84
C GLU A 161 26.08 9.96 13.71
N ASP A 162 26.63 10.35 12.56
CA ASP A 162 27.15 11.68 12.24
C ASP A 162 26.07 12.62 11.66
N LYS A 163 24.83 12.16 11.53
CA LYS A 163 23.76 12.89 10.84
C LYS A 163 22.87 13.64 11.83
N SER A 164 22.72 14.95 11.60
CA SER A 164 21.87 15.81 12.42
C SER A 164 20.40 15.45 12.26
N ALA A 165 19.61 15.64 13.32
CA ALA A 165 18.17 15.41 13.27
C ALA A 165 17.51 16.27 12.17
N VAL A 166 16.54 15.69 11.47
CA VAL A 166 15.74 16.38 10.45
C VAL A 166 14.34 16.57 11.00
N ALA A 167 13.93 17.84 11.10
CA ALA A 167 12.60 18.19 11.54
C ALA A 167 11.53 17.55 10.65
N LYS A 168 10.39 17.22 11.25
CA LYS A 168 9.23 16.67 10.57
C LYS A 168 8.84 17.50 9.35
N ALA A 169 8.70 16.86 8.19
CA ALA A 169 8.30 17.49 6.94
C ALA A 169 7.41 16.59 6.08
N ILE A 170 6.74 17.19 5.08
CA ILE A 170 5.88 16.49 4.12
C ILE A 170 6.63 16.25 2.81
N TYR A 171 6.62 14.99 2.36
CA TYR A 171 7.26 14.49 1.16
C TYR A 171 6.20 13.98 0.19
N ARG A 172 6.29 14.40 -1.06
CA ARG A 172 5.34 14.03 -2.12
C ARG A 172 6.08 13.28 -3.22
N TYR A 173 5.52 12.15 -3.66
CA TYR A 173 6.05 11.46 -4.82
C TYR A 173 5.84 12.31 -6.08
N SER A 174 6.92 12.56 -6.82
CA SER A 174 6.92 13.44 -8.01
C SER A 174 7.18 12.69 -9.32
N GLY A 175 7.63 11.43 -9.25
CA GLY A 175 7.89 10.59 -10.41
C GLY A 175 8.70 9.35 -10.05
N PRO A 176 9.03 8.46 -11.02
CA PRO A 176 9.79 7.24 -10.78
C PRO A 176 11.05 7.47 -9.94
N GLY A 177 11.04 6.97 -8.69
CA GLY A 177 12.15 7.12 -7.74
C GLY A 177 12.36 8.54 -7.19
N GLN A 178 11.46 9.49 -7.47
CA GLN A 178 11.59 10.91 -7.15
C GLN A 178 10.57 11.35 -6.12
N TRP A 179 11.07 12.09 -5.13
CA TRP A 179 10.31 12.67 -4.05
C TRP A 179 10.66 14.14 -3.90
N THR A 180 9.67 14.94 -3.57
CA THR A 180 9.81 16.38 -3.34
C THR A 180 9.30 16.75 -1.95
N PRO A 181 10.14 17.32 -1.07
CA PRO A 181 11.60 17.48 -1.22
C PRO A 181 12.32 16.12 -1.28
N GLN A 182 13.63 16.11 -1.56
CA GLN A 182 14.42 14.88 -1.56
C GLN A 182 14.35 14.19 -0.20
N LEU A 183 14.16 12.86 -0.20
CA LEU A 183 14.05 12.08 1.04
C LEU A 183 15.26 12.28 1.96
N PRO A 184 15.04 12.34 3.29
CA PRO A 184 16.11 12.53 4.25
C PRO A 184 16.89 11.22 4.44
N PHE A 185 18.04 11.29 5.10
CA PHE A 185 18.95 10.15 5.25
C PHE A 185 18.33 8.93 5.95
N CYS A 186 17.31 9.12 6.78
CA CYS A 186 16.63 8.03 7.48
C CYS A 186 15.58 7.33 6.61
N CYS A 187 15.55 7.61 5.30
CA CYS A 187 14.60 7.01 4.37
C CYS A 187 15.27 6.63 3.05
N ARG A 188 14.77 5.54 2.45
CA ARG A 188 15.14 5.04 1.14
C ARG A 188 13.89 4.98 0.27
N CYS A 189 14.02 5.32 -1.01
CA CYS A 189 12.95 5.08 -1.98
C CYS A 189 12.83 3.58 -2.27
N GLY A 190 11.60 3.08 -2.36
CA GLY A 190 11.28 1.70 -2.66
C GLY A 190 11.30 0.77 -1.45
N SER A 191 10.58 -0.34 -1.57
CA SER A 191 10.50 -1.42 -0.58
C SER A 191 10.65 -2.78 -1.26
N ASP A 192 11.26 -2.79 -2.44
CA ASP A 192 11.55 -3.99 -3.24
C ASP A 192 10.29 -4.80 -3.59
N ILE A 193 9.16 -4.11 -3.83
CA ILE A 193 7.92 -4.79 -4.23
C ILE A 193 8.05 -5.39 -5.63
N ALA A 194 7.43 -6.56 -5.83
CA ALA A 194 7.37 -7.17 -7.16
C ALA A 194 6.47 -6.35 -8.09
N LEU A 195 7.07 -5.76 -9.12
CA LEU A 195 6.37 -4.96 -10.13
C LEU A 195 5.90 -5.81 -11.31
N VAL A 196 4.75 -5.45 -11.88
CA VAL A 196 4.31 -5.97 -13.19
C VAL A 196 4.80 -5.07 -14.32
N ALA A 197 4.78 -5.59 -15.55
CA ALA A 197 5.16 -4.82 -16.74
C ALA A 197 4.27 -3.58 -16.91
N VAL A 198 4.88 -2.48 -17.33
CA VAL A 198 4.16 -1.22 -17.61
C VAL A 198 3.12 -1.49 -18.71
N PRO A 199 1.86 -1.05 -18.55
CA PRO A 199 0.88 -1.21 -19.60
C PRO A 199 1.33 -0.45 -20.85
N GLY A 200 1.30 -1.11 -22.02
CA GLY A 200 1.82 -0.57 -23.28
C GLY A 200 1.21 0.77 -23.73
N SER A 201 0.09 1.19 -23.12
CA SER A 201 -0.53 2.50 -23.33
C SER A 201 0.18 3.66 -22.60
N PHE A 202 1.08 3.41 -21.65
CA PHE A 202 1.85 4.43 -20.94
C PHE A 202 3.23 4.67 -21.58
N SER A 203 3.29 4.73 -22.92
CA SER A 203 4.53 4.85 -23.70
C SER A 203 5.31 6.16 -23.52
N GLY A 204 5.03 6.95 -22.47
CA GLY A 204 5.73 8.20 -22.15
C GLY A 204 6.73 8.12 -20.99
N TYR A 205 6.78 7.00 -20.23
CA TYR A 205 7.70 6.85 -19.11
C TYR A 205 8.87 5.93 -19.49
N ASN A 206 10.03 6.52 -19.77
CA ASN A 206 11.29 5.77 -19.86
C ASN A 206 11.59 5.16 -18.49
N GLN A 207 11.67 3.83 -18.41
CA GLN A 207 12.11 3.16 -17.19
C GLN A 207 13.59 3.50 -16.94
N VAL A 208 13.87 4.16 -15.82
CA VAL A 208 15.23 4.30 -15.31
C VAL A 208 15.62 2.95 -14.74
N LYS A 209 16.59 2.29 -15.39
CA LYS A 209 17.20 1.04 -14.93
C LYS A 209 18.08 1.27 -13.72
#